data_AF-W1Y6P8-F1
#
_entry.id   AF-W1Y6P8-F1
#
_cell.length_a   1.000
_cell.length_b   1.000
_cell.length_c   1.000
_cell.angle_alpha   90.00
_cell.angle_beta   90.00
_cell.angle_gamma   90.00
#
_symmetry.space_group_name_H-M   'P 1'
#
loop_
_entity.id
_entity.type
_entity.pdbx_description
1 polymer ?
#
loop_
_entity_poly.entity_id
_entity_poly.type
_entity_poly.pdbx_seq_one_letter_code
_entity_poly.pdbx_strand_id
1 'polypeptide(L)' 'MSRMLLNRPNNMLLDWHLLLDDTSKNRLIKDAALNEKALVVGRVGLILLSCGTGAWRVREAMNSIATNLDIICVADVGFT' A
#
# COMPACT_ATOMS: atom_id res chain seq x y z
N MET A 1 21.48 -19.55 23.75
CA MET A 1 21.20 -20.32 22.51
C MET A 1 19.90 -19.78 21.93
N SER A 2 20.00 -18.68 21.17
CA SER A 2 18.84 -17.85 20.76
C SER A 2 17.95 -18.57 19.75
N ARG A 3 16.71 -18.80 20.14
CA ARG A 3 15.63 -19.30 19.30
C ARG A 3 15.13 -18.14 18.44
N MET A 4 15.75 -17.98 17.28
CA MET A 4 15.31 -17.10 16.20
C MET A 4 13.98 -17.64 15.64
N LEU A 5 12.87 -17.35 16.31
CA LEU A 5 11.55 -17.60 15.75
C LEU A 5 11.18 -16.43 14.84
N LEU A 6 11.25 -16.78 13.57
CA LEU A 6 10.77 -16.15 12.36
C LEU A 6 9.32 -15.62 12.50
N ASN A 7 9.11 -14.56 13.27
CA ASN A 7 7.83 -13.84 13.33
C ASN A 7 7.92 -12.60 12.44
N ARG A 8 8.13 -12.80 11.14
CA ARG A 8 7.89 -11.75 10.15
C ARG A 8 6.46 -11.94 9.67
N PRO A 9 5.52 -11.04 9.99
CA PRO A 9 4.18 -11.09 9.41
C PRO A 9 4.31 -11.10 7.87
N ASN A 10 3.75 -12.11 7.21
CA ASN A 10 3.66 -12.15 5.73
C ASN A 10 2.70 -11.07 5.19
N ASN A 11 1.92 -10.47 6.07
CA ASN A 11 1.20 -9.24 5.87
C ASN A 11 2.19 -8.07 6.00
N MET A 12 2.38 -7.34 4.90
CA MET A 12 3.04 -6.04 4.92
C MET A 12 2.31 -5.13 5.93
N LEU A 13 2.91 -4.97 7.11
CA LEU A 13 2.49 -4.01 8.12
C LEU A 13 2.81 -2.62 7.60
N LEU A 14 1.88 -2.10 6.84
CA LEU A 14 1.95 -0.78 6.27
C LEU A 14 1.49 0.18 7.37
N ASP A 15 2.39 0.60 8.27
CA ASP A 15 2.07 1.42 9.45
C ASP A 15 1.61 2.83 9.04
N TRP A 16 0.32 2.92 8.71
CA TRP A 16 -0.39 4.11 8.29
C TRP A 16 -0.34 5.22 9.34
N HIS A 17 -0.29 4.83 10.61
CA HIS A 17 -0.26 5.76 11.74
C HIS A 17 1.12 6.39 12.00
N LEU A 18 2.20 5.80 11.47
CA LEU A 18 3.57 6.32 11.66
C LEU A 18 3.97 7.35 10.60
N LEU A 19 3.21 7.45 9.50
CA LEU A 19 3.54 8.30 8.36
C LEU A 19 2.61 9.51 8.22
N LEU A 20 1.52 9.54 8.97
CA LEU A 20 0.66 10.72 9.11
C LEU A 20 1.20 11.56 10.26
N ASP A 21 2.01 12.56 9.93
CA ASP A 21 2.43 13.56 10.90
C ASP A 21 1.25 14.51 11.22
N ASP A 22 1.33 15.28 12.30
CA ASP A 22 0.25 16.22 12.66
C ASP A 22 -0.02 17.25 11.54
N THR A 23 0.97 17.50 10.68
CA THR A 23 0.88 18.33 9.48
C THR A 23 0.11 17.68 8.32
N SER A 24 -0.01 16.35 8.29
CA SER A 24 -0.74 15.59 7.27
C SER A 24 -2.27 15.62 7.49
N LYS A 25 -2.75 15.99 8.69
CA LYS A 25 -4.16 15.91 9.10
C LYS A 25 -5.12 16.82 8.31
N ASN A 26 -4.61 17.87 7.66
CA ASN A 26 -5.46 18.84 6.95
C ASN A 26 -5.05 19.04 5.48
N ARG A 27 -4.32 18.08 4.90
CA ARG A 27 -3.88 18.12 3.51
C ARG A 27 -4.60 17.05 2.70
N LEU A 28 -5.01 17.41 1.47
CA LEU A 28 -5.54 16.43 0.53
C LEU A 28 -4.43 15.45 0.11
N ILE A 29 -4.78 14.18 -0.06
CA ILE A 29 -3.83 13.16 -0.53
C ILE A 29 -3.22 13.49 -1.90
N LYS A 30 -3.87 14.35 -2.70
CA LYS A 30 -3.34 14.84 -3.97
C LYS A 30 -2.09 15.70 -3.81
N ASP A 31 -1.97 16.42 -2.69
CA ASP A 31 -0.85 17.31 -2.37
C ASP A 31 0.16 16.67 -1.40
N ALA A 32 -0.10 15.43 -1.00
CA ALA A 32 0.71 14.65 -0.09
C ALA A 32 2.06 14.23 -0.71
N ALA A 33 3.00 13.83 0.14
CA ALA A 33 4.29 13.33 -0.33
C ALA A 33 4.14 12.03 -1.13
N LEU A 34 5.11 11.72 -2.02
CA LEU A 34 5.10 10.48 -2.79
C LEU A 34 4.95 9.24 -1.91
N ASN A 35 5.59 9.24 -0.73
CA ASN A 35 5.50 8.15 0.24
C ASN A 35 4.06 7.91 0.71
N GLU A 36 3.33 8.97 1.06
CA GLU A 36 1.94 8.90 1.51
C GLU A 36 1.01 8.44 0.37
N LYS A 37 1.24 8.92 -0.86
CA LYS A 37 0.50 8.48 -2.04
C LYS A 37 0.73 7.00 -2.36
N ALA A 38 1.99 6.55 -2.32
CA ALA A 38 2.35 5.15 -2.52
C ALA A 38 1.75 4.25 -1.43
N LEU A 39 1.65 4.76 -0.20
CA LEU A 39 1.00 4.12 0.94
C LEU A 39 -0.45 3.75 0.64
N VAL A 40 -1.22 4.71 0.09
CA VAL A 40 -2.63 4.53 -0.27
C VAL A 40 -2.76 3.45 -1.34
N VAL A 41 -1.96 3.53 -2.39
CA VAL A 41 -1.97 2.55 -3.49
C VAL A 41 -1.63 1.14 -2.98
N GLY A 42 -0.59 1.01 -2.16
CA GLY A 42 -0.19 -0.25 -1.55
C GLY A 42 -1.26 -0.85 -0.62
N ARG A 43 -1.92 -0.01 0.19
CA ARG A 43 -3.04 -0.42 1.05
C ARG A 43 -4.22 -0.96 0.26
N VAL A 44 -4.60 -0.33 -0.84
CA VAL A 44 -5.66 -0.84 -1.71
C VAL A 44 -5.28 -2.19 -2.29
N GLY A 45 -4.02 -2.34 -2.74
CA GLY A 45 -3.50 -3.62 -3.19
C GLY A 45 -3.65 -4.72 -2.14
N LEU A 46 -3.18 -4.45 -0.91
CA LEU A 46 -3.28 -5.38 0.21
C LEU A 46 -4.72 -5.74 0.58
N ILE A 47 -5.63 -4.76 0.63
CA ILE A 47 -7.04 -5.00 0.96
C ILE A 47 -7.67 -5.91 -0.10
N LEU A 48 -7.47 -5.62 -1.38
CA LEU A 48 -8.04 -6.43 -2.46
C LEU A 48 -7.46 -7.85 -2.47
N LEU A 49 -6.15 -8.01 -2.26
CA LEU A 49 -5.51 -9.31 -2.11
C LEU A 49 -6.08 -10.09 -0.91
N SER A 50 -6.33 -9.43 0.22
CA SER A 50 -6.89 -10.06 1.42
C SER A 50 -8.31 -10.62 1.19
N CYS A 51 -9.07 -10.01 0.28
CA CYS A 51 -10.40 -10.49 -0.12
C CYS A 51 -10.36 -11.59 -1.20
N GLY A 52 -9.17 -12.04 -1.62
CA GLY A 52 -9.02 -13.03 -2.69
C GLY A 52 -9.27 -12.46 -4.09
N THR A 53 -9.14 -11.14 -4.28
CA THR A 53 -9.30 -10.51 -5.59
C THR A 53 -8.19 -10.97 -6.54
N GLY A 54 -8.55 -11.39 -7.75
CA GLY A 54 -7.58 -11.81 -8.75
C GLY A 54 -6.54 -10.73 -9.08
N ALA A 55 -5.29 -11.13 -9.29
CA ALA A 55 -4.13 -10.27 -9.52
C ALA A 55 -4.38 -9.14 -10.54
N TRP A 56 -5.03 -9.45 -11.67
CA TRP A 56 -5.41 -8.47 -12.68
C TRP A 56 -6.25 -7.33 -12.12
N ARG A 57 -7.29 -7.64 -11.33
CA ARG A 57 -8.21 -6.64 -10.76
C ARG A 57 -7.55 -5.84 -9.65
N VAL A 58 -6.64 -6.45 -8.90
CA VAL A 58 -5.80 -5.73 -7.92
C VAL A 58 -4.94 -4.70 -8.65
N ARG A 59 -4.26 -5.11 -9.73
CA ARG A 59 -3.42 -4.22 -10.55
C ARG A 59 -4.23 -3.08 -11.17
N GLU A 60 -5.42 -3.37 -11.70
CA GLU A 60 -6.35 -2.40 -12.25
C GLU A 60 -6.76 -1.35 -11.20
N ALA A 61 -7.13 -1.79 -9.99
CA ALA A 61 -7.50 -0.88 -8.90
C ALA A 61 -6.32 -0.03 -8.42
N MET A 62 -5.13 -0.62 -8.27
CA MET A 62 -3.91 0.11 -7.92
C MET A 62 -3.56 1.17 -8.99
N ASN A 63 -3.72 0.83 -10.28
CA ASN A 63 -3.51 1.78 -11.37
C ASN A 63 -4.53 2.91 -11.37
N SER A 64 -5.80 2.63 -11.14
CA SER A 64 -6.86 3.65 -11.07
C SER A 64 -6.57 4.71 -10.00
N ILE A 65 -6.13 4.27 -8.82
CA ILE A 65 -5.76 5.19 -7.74
C ILE A 65 -4.46 5.93 -8.05
N ALA A 66 -3.45 5.24 -8.59
CA ALA A 66 -2.18 5.86 -8.96
C ALA A 66 -2.38 7.01 -9.96
N THR A 67 -3.19 6.78 -11.00
CA THR A 67 -3.59 7.80 -11.98
C THR A 67 -4.28 8.99 -11.32
N ASN A 68 -5.22 8.75 -10.40
CA ASN A 68 -5.93 9.83 -9.70
C ASN A 68 -5.04 10.64 -8.73
N LEU A 69 -3.89 10.10 -8.35
CA LEU A 69 -2.90 10.73 -7.47
C LEU A 69 -1.70 11.33 -8.23
N ASP A 70 -1.72 11.25 -9.56
CA ASP A 70 -0.66 11.69 -10.46
C ASP A 70 0.68 11.00 -10.18
N ILE A 71 0.63 9.67 -9.94
CA ILE A 71 1.80 8.84 -9.73
C ILE A 71 1.74 7.58 -10.58
N ILE A 72 2.90 6.98 -10.86
CA ILE A 72 3.00 5.68 -11.52
C ILE A 72 3.33 4.64 -10.46
N CYS A 73 2.49 3.61 -10.34
CA CYS A 73 2.77 2.47 -9.47
C CYS A 73 3.27 1.29 -10.31
N VAL A 74 4.44 0.77 -9.97
CA VAL A 74 4.95 -0.51 -10.48
C VAL A 74 4.99 -1.47 -9.31
N ALA A 75 4.04 -2.40 -9.29
CA ALA A 75 3.96 -3.46 -8.29
C ALA A 75 3.80 -4.79 -9.02
N ASP A 76 4.60 -5.77 -8.61
CA ASP A 76 4.41 -7.14 -9.02
C ASP A 76 3.32 -7.76 -8.14
N VAL A 77 2.21 -8.18 -8.76
CA VAL A 77 1.05 -8.77 -8.11
C VAL A 77 0.89 -10.18 -8.66
N GLY A 78 1.91 -11.01 -8.50
CA GLY A 78 1.92 -12.40 -8.95
C GLY A 78 1.42 -13.37 -7.87
N PHE A 79 0.71 -14.42 -8.31
CA PHE A 79 0.69 -15.69 -7.58
C PHE A 79 1.99 -16.44 -7.92
N THR A 80 2.73 -16.89 -6.89
CA THR A 80 3.72 -17.97 -7.01
C THR A 80 3.09 -19.28 -6.58
#